data_AF-A0A7C4Z7K8-F1
#
_entry.id   AF-A0A7C4Z7K8-F1
#
_cell.length_a   1.000
_cell.length_b   1.000
_cell.length_c   1.000
_cell.angle_alpha   90.00
_cell.angle_beta   90.00
_cell.angle_gamma   90.00
#
_symmetry.space_group_name_H-M   'P 1'
#
loop_
_entity.id
_entity.type
_entity.pdbx_description
1 polymer ?
#
loop_
_entity_poly.entity_id
_entity_poly.type
_entity_poly.pdbx_seq_one_letter_code
_entity_poly.pdbx_strand_id
1 'polypeptide(L)'
;MHVLELNRSGAKPLSGPVFGQATILGRRIEGHWSISSFEGQDAMAETSGVKTRRRSQLNGKTESQEIEIARYLEDIEGPQPRLRRNGSKVSRGSRVRSGSRPLPPQAPPAPVWTPAAAEACPELGEADWDQESSDGDEVRINIPWAVRQSFQRNTLVYVCDREGKIFLARTSGGPCFLRSGEQSSGTGLVLGRLELLGELEAGRLVSARSRPAPGSKVRIVPGEHAAAFMGLQGGMVLGRLAGAPDAPWLRLDARNKGVLPRNVGIFGTVGAGKTNTAQVLIEEAAANGWAVVVLDVEGEYIEMDAPCGPDVGSALANFGKEPAGLKSLDVLYPASCSSQRQGACPFTLRLSDFDAQVIAELLEVNLGERNALLDLLEYFQQKAKTKLETQEKAGFQSLLDPSPQAKVPFNLTALMVRVKERNPQSSPQMDYLGLGNKLTRLQHAEIMDQPTMRALHVPSMVEAGKVTVVDVSLANDLVRNLVTVDLLRKLFMYKVVHEDAPPTLLILEEAHSFISRERAKTMQATVQMLRDVARRGRKRWLGLGFVSQQPGHLPTEIFELCNTRIVHTVRSLHNLEALMATAGDVDQAHWARCPSLGPGEVLISSPQLPRPVFAAIRPASSKRRFTR
;
A
#
# COMPACT_ATOMS: atom_id res chain seq x y z
N MET A 1 50.00 -49.58 9.85
CA MET A 1 50.36 -50.79 10.62
C MET A 1 49.11 -51.30 11.33
N HIS A 2 48.77 -52.58 11.10
CA HIS A 2 47.78 -53.46 11.77
C HIS A 2 46.33 -52.95 11.88
N VAL A 3 45.36 -53.38 11.06
CA VAL A 3 44.74 -54.72 10.89
C VAL A 3 44.12 -55.25 12.19
N LEU A 4 42.78 -55.36 12.21
CA LEU A 4 42.08 -56.64 12.37
C LEU A 4 40.59 -56.52 12.01
N GLU A 5 40.24 -57.26 10.96
CA GLU A 5 38.88 -57.68 10.61
C GLU A 5 38.31 -58.61 11.69
N LEU A 6 37.00 -58.55 11.92
CA LEU A 6 36.16 -59.73 12.14
C LEU A 6 34.73 -59.39 11.71
N ASN A 7 34.14 -60.32 10.97
CA ASN A 7 32.96 -60.17 10.14
C ASN A 7 31.89 -61.17 10.62
N ARG A 8 30.60 -60.80 10.41
CA ARG A 8 29.36 -61.63 10.47
C ARG A 8 28.81 -61.90 11.89
N SER A 9 27.51 -61.80 12.19
CA SER A 9 26.28 -61.86 11.39
C SER A 9 25.06 -61.38 12.21
N GLY A 10 24.08 -60.75 11.55
CA GLY A 10 22.66 -60.82 11.93
C GLY A 10 22.13 -59.78 12.91
N ALA A 11 21.76 -58.59 12.43
CA ALA A 11 20.92 -57.65 13.18
C ALA A 11 19.70 -57.22 12.34
N LYS A 12 18.51 -57.58 12.82
CA LYS A 12 17.23 -56.96 12.44
C LYS A 12 17.24 -55.51 12.94
N PRO A 13 16.90 -54.48 12.13
CA PRO A 13 16.64 -53.15 12.66
C PRO A 13 15.19 -53.03 13.13
N LEU A 14 15.02 -52.67 14.40
CA LEU A 14 13.76 -52.23 14.99
C LEU A 14 13.30 -50.93 14.33
N SER A 15 12.08 -50.94 13.80
CA SER A 15 11.38 -49.81 13.20
C SER A 15 10.92 -48.81 14.25
N GLY A 16 11.21 -47.52 14.01
CA GLY A 16 10.63 -46.38 14.71
C GLY A 16 9.13 -46.20 14.39
N PRO A 17 8.40 -45.42 15.21
CA PRO A 17 6.94 -45.42 15.17
C PRO A 17 6.40 -44.58 14.01
N VAL A 18 5.53 -45.23 13.23
CA VAL A 18 4.63 -44.64 12.23
C VAL A 18 3.42 -44.06 12.97
N PHE A 19 3.14 -42.76 12.80
CA PHE A 19 1.88 -42.16 13.23
C PHE A 19 0.77 -42.59 12.27
N GLY A 20 -0.07 -43.51 12.74
CA GLY A 20 -1.24 -44.03 12.04
C GLY A 20 -2.44 -43.08 12.10
N GLN A 21 -3.22 -43.13 11.02
CA GLN A 21 -4.56 -42.56 10.88
C GLN A 21 -5.48 -43.11 11.98
N ALA A 22 -6.22 -42.22 12.65
CA ALA A 22 -7.29 -42.58 13.57
C ALA A 22 -8.65 -42.34 12.90
N THR A 23 -9.24 -43.43 12.44
CA THR A 23 -10.68 -43.57 12.18
C THR A 23 -11.38 -43.79 13.51
N ILE A 24 -12.37 -42.96 13.88
CA ILE A 24 -13.27 -43.24 15.00
C ILE A 24 -14.71 -43.35 14.50
N LEU A 25 -15.26 -44.54 14.76
CA LEU A 25 -16.63 -45.00 14.57
C LEU A 25 -17.65 -44.16 15.33
N GLY A 26 -18.82 -43.98 14.71
CA GLY A 26 -19.96 -43.28 15.26
C GLY A 26 -20.67 -44.03 16.40
N ARG A 27 -21.35 -43.24 17.23
CA ARG A 27 -22.53 -43.67 18.00
C ARG A 27 -23.72 -42.79 17.62
N ARG A 28 -24.80 -43.48 17.30
CA ARG A 28 -26.12 -43.01 16.90
C ARG A 28 -26.89 -42.59 18.16
N ILE A 29 -27.44 -41.38 18.19
CA ILE A 29 -28.61 -41.02 19.00
C ILE A 29 -29.56 -40.28 18.05
N GLU A 30 -30.79 -40.77 17.99
CA GLU A 30 -31.85 -40.44 17.03
C GLU A 30 -32.48 -39.06 17.28
N GLY A 31 -33.02 -38.44 16.22
CA GLY A 31 -33.89 -37.26 16.34
C GLY A 31 -34.05 -36.37 15.10
N HIS A 32 -34.54 -36.96 14.00
CA HIS A 32 -35.21 -36.40 12.81
C HIS A 32 -35.02 -34.95 12.31
N TRP A 33 -34.84 -34.89 10.98
CA TRP A 33 -34.88 -33.75 10.07
C TRP A 33 -36.31 -33.28 9.72
N SER A 34 -36.47 -31.99 9.39
CA SER A 34 -37.11 -31.61 8.12
C SER A 34 -36.58 -30.27 7.62
N ILE A 35 -36.11 -30.25 6.36
CA ILE A 35 -35.88 -29.05 5.55
C ILE A 35 -37.06 -28.98 4.59
N SER A 36 -37.68 -27.80 4.47
CA SER A 36 -38.50 -27.47 3.31
C SER A 36 -37.97 -26.19 2.67
N SER A 37 -37.66 -26.32 1.38
CA SER A 37 -37.36 -25.30 0.39
C SER A 37 -38.56 -24.38 0.16
N PHE A 38 -38.30 -23.10 -0.11
CA PHE A 38 -39.29 -22.22 -0.75
C PHE A 38 -38.60 -21.29 -1.75
N GLU A 39 -38.83 -21.57 -3.04
CA GLU A 39 -38.88 -20.58 -4.13
C GLU A 39 -40.36 -20.23 -4.37
N GLY A 40 -40.65 -18.99 -4.80
CA GLY A 40 -41.89 -18.68 -5.53
C GLY A 40 -42.63 -17.38 -5.16
N GLN A 41 -42.39 -16.34 -5.97
CA GLN A 41 -43.34 -15.42 -6.64
C GLN A 41 -44.39 -14.55 -5.89
N ASP A 42 -44.33 -13.25 -6.26
CA ASP A 42 -45.37 -12.22 -6.48
C ASP A 42 -46.79 -12.37 -5.89
N ALA A 43 -47.24 -11.32 -5.17
CA ALA A 43 -48.60 -10.76 -5.28
C ALA A 43 -48.74 -9.40 -4.56
N MET A 44 -49.65 -8.59 -5.10
CA MET A 44 -49.93 -7.19 -4.82
C MET A 44 -50.70 -6.87 -3.53
N ALA A 45 -50.50 -5.63 -3.06
CA ALA A 45 -51.44 -4.63 -2.55
C ALA A 45 -52.30 -4.82 -1.27
N GLU A 46 -52.29 -3.72 -0.50
CA GLU A 46 -53.35 -3.13 0.34
C GLU A 46 -53.47 -3.44 1.86
N THR A 47 -53.10 -2.40 2.62
CA THR A 47 -53.74 -1.82 3.81
C THR A 47 -54.06 -2.70 5.03
N SER A 48 -53.37 -2.44 6.14
CA SER A 48 -53.95 -1.75 7.32
C SER A 48 -52.96 -1.76 8.49
N GLY A 49 -52.93 -0.66 9.24
CA GLY A 49 -51.85 -0.33 10.15
C GLY A 49 -51.85 -1.09 11.47
N VAL A 50 -50.66 -1.48 11.92
CA VAL A 50 -50.32 -1.55 13.35
C VAL A 50 -48.91 -1.00 13.53
N LYS A 51 -48.81 0.09 14.28
CA LYS A 51 -47.56 0.71 14.72
C LYS A 51 -46.86 -0.22 15.73
N THR A 52 -45.61 -0.57 15.48
CA THR A 52 -44.69 -0.95 16.58
C THR A 52 -43.28 -0.44 16.32
N ARG A 53 -42.88 0.49 17.19
CA ARG A 53 -41.52 1.01 17.40
C ARG A 53 -40.46 -0.08 17.27
N ARG A 54 -39.59 0.01 16.25
CA ARG A 54 -38.20 -0.53 16.26
C ARG A 54 -37.47 -0.12 14.98
N ARG A 55 -37.14 1.17 14.85
CA ARG A 55 -36.16 1.69 13.89
C ARG A 55 -35.77 3.13 14.27
N SER A 56 -35.00 3.29 15.34
CA SER A 56 -34.39 4.59 15.66
C SER A 56 -33.05 4.49 16.42
N GLN A 57 -32.43 3.31 16.52
CA GLN A 57 -31.16 3.15 17.26
C GLN A 57 -29.94 2.80 16.40
N LEU A 58 -30.07 2.75 15.06
CA LEU A 58 -28.95 2.42 14.16
C LEU A 58 -28.49 3.57 13.24
N ASN A 59 -29.23 4.70 13.17
CA ASN A 59 -28.84 5.86 12.35
C ASN A 59 -28.20 7.02 13.14
N GLY A 60 -28.27 7.02 14.48
CA GLY A 60 -27.77 8.15 15.29
C GLY A 60 -26.24 8.25 15.42
N LYS A 61 -25.48 7.21 15.03
CA LYS A 61 -24.01 7.22 15.11
C LYS A 61 -23.32 7.84 13.89
N THR A 62 -23.93 7.76 12.71
CA THR A 62 -23.39 8.33 11.47
C THR A 62 -23.63 9.84 11.38
N GLU A 63 -24.83 10.32 11.77
CA GLU A 63 -25.13 11.76 11.80
C GLU A 63 -24.25 12.53 12.79
N SER A 64 -23.92 11.93 13.95
CA SER A 64 -23.09 12.57 14.97
C SER A 64 -21.66 12.84 14.47
N GLN A 65 -21.10 11.96 13.63
CA GLN A 65 -19.77 12.14 13.02
C GLN A 65 -19.81 13.05 11.79
N GLU A 66 -20.89 13.03 11.00
CA GLU A 66 -21.07 13.95 9.87
C GLU A 66 -21.26 15.41 10.33
N ILE A 67 -21.92 15.61 11.47
CA ILE A 67 -22.01 16.92 12.15
C ILE A 67 -20.67 17.37 12.72
N GLU A 68 -19.85 16.43 13.21
CA GLU A 68 -18.48 16.71 13.70
C GLU A 68 -17.54 17.11 12.56
N ILE A 69 -17.66 16.44 11.41
CA ILE A 69 -16.94 16.77 10.16
C ILE A 69 -17.36 18.13 9.63
N ALA A 70 -18.66 18.47 9.62
CA ALA A 70 -19.16 19.76 9.17
C ALA A 70 -18.68 20.94 10.03
N ARG A 71 -18.34 20.69 11.30
CA ARG A 71 -17.88 21.71 12.26
C ARG A 71 -16.37 21.96 12.22
N TYR A 72 -15.59 21.01 11.71
CA TYR A 72 -14.15 21.19 11.43
C TYR A 72 -13.88 22.12 10.22
N LEU A 73 -14.92 22.40 9.42
CA LEU A 73 -14.85 23.11 8.13
C LEU A 73 -14.57 24.61 8.21
N GLU A 74 -15.03 25.28 9.25
CA GLU A 74 -14.95 26.75 9.33
C GLU A 74 -13.56 27.26 9.76
N ASP A 75 -12.71 26.38 10.31
CA ASP A 75 -11.47 26.77 11.01
C ASP A 75 -10.18 26.66 10.16
N ILE A 76 -10.19 25.95 9.01
CA ILE A 76 -9.02 25.90 8.11
C ILE A 76 -8.85 27.24 7.36
N GLU A 77 -9.93 27.98 7.17
CA GLU A 77 -9.93 29.29 6.52
C GLU A 77 -9.72 30.41 7.56
N GLY A 78 -8.48 30.57 8.06
CA GLY A 78 -8.12 31.75 8.86
C GLY A 78 -8.41 33.08 8.12
N PRO A 79 -8.61 34.20 8.86
CA PRO A 79 -9.04 35.46 8.25
C PRO A 79 -8.00 35.99 7.26
N GLN A 80 -8.40 36.13 5.99
CA GLN A 80 -7.52 36.68 4.95
C GLN A 80 -7.09 38.12 5.28
N PRO A 81 -5.81 38.47 5.17
CA PRO A 81 -5.37 39.85 5.30
C PRO A 81 -5.92 40.68 4.14
N ARG A 82 -6.59 41.79 4.45
CA ARG A 82 -7.00 42.81 3.48
C ARG A 82 -5.76 43.44 2.85
N LEU A 83 -5.33 42.90 1.70
CA LEU A 83 -4.34 43.55 0.84
C LEU A 83 -4.86 44.91 0.38
N ARG A 84 -4.12 45.97 0.73
CA ARG A 84 -4.34 47.33 0.24
C ARG A 84 -4.32 47.33 -1.30
N ARG A 85 -5.44 47.68 -1.91
CA ARG A 85 -5.55 47.95 -3.34
C ARG A 85 -4.78 49.22 -3.67
N ASN A 86 -3.61 49.09 -4.29
CA ASN A 86 -3.06 50.12 -5.18
C ASN A 86 -3.46 49.79 -6.61
N GLY A 87 -4.08 50.76 -7.27
CA GLY A 87 -4.78 50.60 -8.52
C GLY A 87 -3.87 50.30 -9.71
N SER A 88 -4.24 49.27 -10.46
CA SER A 88 -4.07 49.25 -11.91
C SER A 88 -5.29 48.55 -12.51
N LYS A 89 -5.85 49.17 -13.54
CA LYS A 89 -7.10 48.76 -14.21
C LYS A 89 -6.91 47.36 -14.83
N VAL A 90 -7.73 46.39 -14.39
CA VAL A 90 -7.95 45.14 -15.14
C VAL A 90 -9.42 45.06 -15.51
N SER A 91 -9.62 44.78 -16.79
CA SER A 91 -10.88 44.73 -17.53
C SER A 91 -11.88 43.75 -16.92
N ARG A 92 -13.16 44.15 -16.95
CA ARG A 92 -14.31 43.29 -16.64
C ARG A 92 -14.49 42.25 -17.74
N GLY A 93 -14.60 40.97 -17.34
CA GLY A 93 -15.49 40.03 -18.00
C GLY A 93 -14.88 38.68 -18.39
N SER A 94 -15.11 37.66 -17.55
CA SER A 94 -15.69 36.37 -17.98
C SER A 94 -15.96 35.50 -16.76
N ARG A 95 -17.24 35.20 -16.51
CA ARG A 95 -17.68 34.14 -15.59
C ARG A 95 -17.06 32.82 -16.06
N VAL A 96 -16.13 32.26 -15.28
CA VAL A 96 -15.66 30.89 -15.49
C VAL A 96 -16.77 29.96 -15.02
N ARG A 97 -17.47 29.36 -16.00
CA ARG A 97 -18.37 28.23 -15.77
C ARG A 97 -17.59 27.10 -15.12
N SER A 98 -18.22 26.41 -14.18
CA SER A 98 -17.81 25.13 -13.60
C SER A 98 -17.42 24.15 -14.72
N GLY A 99 -16.12 24.11 -15.02
CA GLY A 99 -15.54 23.22 -16.01
C GLY A 99 -15.40 21.83 -15.41
N SER A 100 -16.18 20.89 -15.93
CA SER A 100 -15.91 19.46 -15.82
C SER A 100 -14.43 19.18 -16.06
N ARG A 101 -13.79 18.58 -15.07
CA ARG A 101 -12.57 17.77 -15.12
C ARG A 101 -11.86 17.78 -16.50
N PRO A 102 -10.73 18.49 -16.69
CA PRO A 102 -9.82 18.11 -17.76
C PRO A 102 -9.24 16.76 -17.35
N LEU A 103 -9.87 15.68 -17.81
CA LEU A 103 -9.32 14.35 -17.71
C LEU A 103 -7.95 14.42 -18.41
N PRO A 104 -6.84 14.05 -17.73
CA PRO A 104 -5.61 13.84 -18.46
C PRO A 104 -5.87 12.73 -19.50
N PRO A 105 -5.17 12.71 -20.64
CA PRO A 105 -5.50 11.86 -21.78
C PRO A 105 -5.73 10.41 -21.34
N GLN A 106 -6.79 9.79 -21.87
CA GLN A 106 -7.09 8.38 -21.61
C GLN A 106 -5.95 7.52 -22.17
N ALA A 107 -5.61 6.44 -21.46
CA ALA A 107 -4.72 5.42 -22.01
C ALA A 107 -5.31 4.92 -23.35
N PRO A 108 -4.47 4.63 -24.36
CA PRO A 108 -4.97 4.12 -25.62
C PRO A 108 -5.82 2.85 -25.40
N PRO A 109 -6.88 2.63 -26.20
CA PRO A 109 -7.69 1.43 -26.09
C PRO A 109 -6.81 0.19 -26.26
N ALA A 110 -7.14 -0.88 -25.52
CA ALA A 110 -6.46 -2.16 -25.67
C ALA A 110 -6.49 -2.59 -27.15
N PRO A 111 -5.38 -3.11 -27.70
CA PRO A 111 -5.31 -3.50 -29.10
C PRO A 111 -6.41 -4.51 -29.43
N VAL A 112 -7.08 -4.31 -30.56
CA VAL A 112 -8.11 -5.23 -31.07
C VAL A 112 -7.40 -6.44 -31.65
N TRP A 113 -7.75 -7.61 -31.12
CA TRP A 113 -7.14 -8.89 -31.44
C TRP A 113 -7.65 -9.47 -32.76
N THR A 114 -6.72 -9.99 -33.58
CA THR A 114 -7.06 -10.77 -34.79
C THR A 114 -6.21 -12.04 -34.86
N PRO A 115 -6.76 -13.18 -35.30
CA PRO A 115 -6.00 -14.42 -35.50
C PRO A 115 -4.78 -14.23 -36.42
N ALA A 116 -4.90 -13.39 -37.44
CA ALA A 116 -3.82 -13.05 -38.35
C ALA A 116 -2.61 -12.41 -37.65
N ALA A 117 -2.83 -11.60 -36.60
CA ALA A 117 -1.73 -10.99 -35.83
C ALA A 117 -0.97 -12.03 -34.99
N ALA A 118 -1.65 -13.06 -34.48
CA ALA A 118 -1.01 -14.15 -33.73
C ALA A 118 -0.18 -15.05 -34.65
N GLU A 119 -0.64 -15.31 -35.88
CA GLU A 119 0.07 -16.14 -36.86
C GLU A 119 1.34 -15.47 -37.41
N ALA A 120 1.39 -14.14 -37.44
CA ALA A 120 2.57 -13.38 -37.87
C ALA A 120 3.71 -13.32 -36.82
N CYS A 121 3.47 -13.84 -35.61
CA CYS A 121 4.44 -13.76 -34.51
C CYS A 121 5.61 -14.76 -34.67
N PRO A 122 6.79 -14.49 -34.07
CA PRO A 122 7.96 -15.36 -34.17
C PRO A 122 7.67 -16.76 -33.61
N GLU A 123 8.00 -17.80 -34.38
CA GLU A 123 7.81 -19.19 -33.97
C GLU A 123 8.87 -19.62 -32.93
N LEU A 124 8.40 -20.21 -31.83
CA LEU A 124 9.23 -20.76 -30.76
C LEU A 124 9.34 -22.29 -30.86
N GLY A 125 8.31 -22.96 -31.37
CA GLY A 125 8.26 -24.41 -31.47
C GLY A 125 6.86 -24.94 -31.75
N GLU A 126 6.64 -26.21 -31.43
CA GLU A 126 5.36 -26.89 -31.65
C GLU A 126 4.89 -27.63 -30.41
N ALA A 127 3.58 -27.73 -30.20
CA ALA A 127 3.00 -28.54 -29.13
C ALA A 127 3.33 -30.02 -29.35
N ASP A 128 3.81 -30.68 -28.29
CA ASP A 128 4.16 -32.10 -28.28
C ASP A 128 3.01 -32.95 -27.71
N TRP A 129 3.12 -34.26 -27.81
CA TRP A 129 2.16 -35.19 -27.25
C TRP A 129 2.13 -35.15 -25.71
N ASP A 130 0.94 -35.31 -25.15
CA ASP A 130 0.76 -35.47 -23.71
C ASP A 130 1.38 -36.77 -23.20
N GLN A 131 1.77 -36.80 -21.93
CA GLN A 131 2.11 -38.04 -21.22
C GLN A 131 1.03 -38.38 -20.19
N GLU A 132 1.02 -39.62 -19.69
CA GLU A 132 0.09 -40.08 -18.65
C GLU A 132 0.12 -39.21 -17.38
N SER A 133 1.18 -38.43 -17.17
CA SER A 133 1.37 -37.51 -16.05
C SER A 133 1.11 -36.03 -16.37
N SER A 134 0.67 -35.70 -17.59
CA SER A 134 0.36 -34.32 -17.97
C SER A 134 -0.89 -33.84 -17.20
N ASP A 135 -0.71 -32.85 -16.32
CA ASP A 135 -1.82 -32.17 -15.64
C ASP A 135 -2.66 -31.36 -16.65
N GLY A 136 -3.91 -31.02 -16.31
CA GLY A 136 -4.89 -30.48 -17.27
C GLY A 136 -4.44 -29.22 -18.04
N ASP A 137 -3.67 -28.34 -17.40
CA ASP A 137 -3.24 -27.04 -17.95
C ASP A 137 -1.79 -27.04 -18.47
N GLU A 138 -1.03 -28.14 -18.30
CA GLU A 138 0.37 -28.20 -18.73
C GLU A 138 0.46 -28.69 -20.19
N VAL A 139 1.10 -27.93 -21.09
CA VAL A 139 1.30 -28.33 -22.49
C VAL A 139 2.79 -28.48 -22.76
N ARG A 140 3.19 -29.61 -23.33
CA ARG A 140 4.59 -29.84 -23.70
C ARG A 140 4.88 -29.24 -25.06
N ILE A 141 6.12 -28.79 -25.25
CA ILE A 141 6.54 -28.22 -26.53
C ILE A 141 7.91 -28.74 -26.96
N ASN A 142 8.04 -28.94 -28.27
CA ASN A 142 9.28 -29.21 -28.96
C ASN A 142 9.87 -27.89 -29.49
N ILE A 143 11.05 -27.53 -29.01
CA ILE A 143 11.75 -26.29 -29.34
C ILE A 143 12.95 -26.63 -30.23
N PRO A 144 13.03 -26.10 -31.46
CA PRO A 144 14.22 -26.26 -32.29
C PRO A 144 15.48 -25.70 -31.62
N TRP A 145 16.60 -26.43 -31.70
CA TRP A 145 17.87 -26.02 -31.09
C TRP A 145 18.30 -24.59 -31.44
N ALA A 146 18.01 -24.15 -32.67
CA ALA A 146 18.35 -22.81 -33.16
C ALA A 146 17.68 -21.68 -32.35
N VAL A 147 16.42 -21.87 -31.91
CA VAL A 147 15.62 -20.84 -31.21
C VAL A 147 15.59 -21.04 -29.69
N ARG A 148 16.34 -22.00 -29.16
CA ARG A 148 16.34 -22.34 -27.72
C ARG A 148 16.65 -21.16 -26.78
N GLN A 149 17.41 -20.17 -27.25
CA GLN A 149 17.74 -18.98 -26.44
C GLN A 149 16.53 -18.07 -26.24
N SER A 150 15.53 -18.13 -27.13
CA SER A 150 14.27 -17.42 -27.02
C SER A 150 13.29 -18.09 -26.06
N PHE A 151 13.54 -19.35 -25.67
CA PHE A 151 12.76 -20.03 -24.65
C PHE A 151 13.20 -19.59 -23.25
N GLN A 152 12.57 -18.53 -22.76
CA GLN A 152 12.78 -18.03 -21.40
C GLN A 152 11.55 -18.31 -20.55
N ARG A 153 11.73 -18.58 -19.26
CA ARG A 153 10.60 -18.77 -18.33
C ARG A 153 9.72 -17.53 -18.24
N ASN A 154 8.43 -17.73 -17.98
CA ASN A 154 7.41 -16.68 -17.90
C ASN A 154 7.17 -15.88 -19.18
N THR A 155 7.66 -16.36 -20.33
CA THR A 155 7.37 -15.75 -21.64
C THR A 155 5.96 -16.13 -22.05
N LEU A 156 5.15 -15.14 -22.43
CA LEU A 156 3.83 -15.37 -23.01
C LEU A 156 3.97 -15.85 -24.45
N VAL A 157 3.20 -16.88 -24.79
CA VAL A 157 3.16 -17.49 -26.11
C VAL A 157 1.71 -17.70 -26.56
N TYR A 158 1.44 -17.57 -27.85
CA TYR A 158 0.25 -18.13 -28.45
C TYR A 158 0.50 -19.57 -28.83
N VAL A 159 -0.50 -20.41 -28.62
CA VAL A 159 -0.57 -21.72 -29.25
C VAL A 159 -1.68 -21.65 -30.30
N CYS A 160 -1.29 -21.62 -31.56
CA CYS A 160 -2.19 -21.54 -32.70
C CYS A 160 -2.54 -22.97 -33.13
N ASP A 161 -3.76 -23.37 -32.82
CA ASP A 161 -4.27 -24.69 -33.14
C ASP A 161 -4.68 -24.79 -34.61
N ARG A 162 -4.68 -26.01 -35.15
CA ARG A 162 -5.02 -26.28 -36.55
C ARG A 162 -6.48 -26.02 -36.88
N GLU A 163 -7.34 -26.04 -35.87
CA GLU A 163 -8.78 -25.75 -35.98
C GLU A 163 -9.10 -24.24 -35.91
N GLY A 164 -8.08 -23.36 -35.89
CA GLY A 164 -8.24 -21.90 -35.85
C GLY A 164 -8.45 -21.32 -34.45
N LYS A 165 -8.40 -22.15 -33.41
CA LYS A 165 -8.38 -21.71 -32.01
C LYS A 165 -7.00 -21.18 -31.63
N ILE A 166 -6.99 -20.15 -30.79
CA ILE A 166 -5.75 -19.56 -30.28
C ILE A 166 -5.79 -19.62 -28.77
N PHE A 167 -4.81 -20.31 -28.19
CA PHE A 167 -4.62 -20.36 -26.75
C PHE A 167 -3.53 -19.39 -26.34
N LEU A 168 -3.71 -18.76 -25.19
CA LEU A 168 -2.64 -18.02 -24.53
C LEU A 168 -2.02 -18.93 -23.47
N ALA A 169 -0.70 -19.06 -23.52
CA ALA A 169 0.05 -19.86 -22.56
C ALA A 169 1.31 -19.13 -22.10
N ARG A 170 1.94 -19.64 -21.05
CA ARG A 170 3.18 -19.13 -20.48
C ARG A 170 4.20 -20.24 -20.36
N THR A 171 5.46 -19.97 -20.66
CA THR A 171 6.54 -20.95 -20.43
C THR A 171 6.74 -21.20 -18.93
N SER A 172 6.51 -22.45 -18.49
CA SER A 172 6.51 -22.85 -17.09
C SER A 172 7.76 -23.67 -16.71
N GLY A 173 8.24 -24.53 -17.61
CA GLY A 173 9.33 -25.47 -17.34
C GLY A 173 10.22 -25.76 -18.54
N GLY A 174 11.44 -26.23 -18.27
CA GLY A 174 12.50 -26.36 -19.28
C GLY A 174 13.40 -25.12 -19.38
N PRO A 175 14.29 -25.05 -20.39
CA PRO A 175 14.52 -26.06 -21.42
C PRO A 175 15.14 -27.34 -20.85
N CYS A 176 14.61 -28.50 -21.22
CA CYS A 176 15.12 -29.81 -20.83
C CYS A 176 15.89 -30.44 -21.99
N PHE A 177 17.14 -30.81 -21.72
CA PHE A 177 18.03 -31.42 -22.72
C PHE A 177 17.86 -32.94 -22.67
N LEU A 178 17.33 -33.52 -23.74
CA LEU A 178 17.31 -34.97 -23.91
C LEU A 178 18.71 -35.46 -24.29
N ARG A 179 19.21 -36.49 -23.62
CA ARG A 179 20.32 -37.29 -24.15
C ARG A 179 19.73 -38.20 -25.24
N SER A 180 19.92 -37.82 -26.50
CA SER A 180 19.76 -38.76 -27.61
C SER A 180 20.91 -39.77 -27.52
N GLY A 181 20.60 -41.05 -27.32
CA GLY A 181 21.50 -42.10 -27.80
C GLY A 181 21.64 -41.90 -29.30
N GLU A 182 22.88 -41.75 -29.77
CA GLU A 182 23.27 -41.41 -31.15
C GLU A 182 23.02 -39.95 -31.54
N GLN A 183 24.13 -39.22 -31.71
CA GLN A 183 24.17 -37.99 -32.47
C GLN A 183 24.22 -38.32 -33.96
N SER A 184 23.50 -37.58 -34.78
CA SER A 184 24.06 -37.06 -36.03
C SER A 184 23.22 -35.88 -36.52
N SER A 185 23.92 -34.79 -36.87
CA SER A 185 23.42 -33.49 -37.38
C SER A 185 22.76 -32.55 -36.35
N GLY A 186 23.10 -31.26 -36.43
CA GLY A 186 22.77 -30.20 -35.47
C GLY A 186 21.28 -29.80 -35.37
N THR A 187 20.36 -30.73 -35.60
CA THR A 187 18.90 -30.59 -35.49
C THR A 187 18.39 -31.16 -34.17
N GLY A 188 18.93 -30.68 -33.05
CA GLY A 188 18.42 -31.07 -31.74
C GLY A 188 17.05 -30.45 -31.47
N LEU A 189 16.14 -31.21 -30.86
CA LEU A 189 14.94 -30.66 -30.22
C LEU A 189 15.17 -30.57 -28.72
N VAL A 190 14.67 -29.50 -28.12
CA VAL A 190 14.70 -29.25 -26.69
C VAL A 190 13.27 -29.27 -26.18
N LEU A 191 13.03 -29.94 -25.06
CA LEU A 191 11.69 -30.01 -24.48
C LEU A 191 11.43 -28.80 -23.58
N GLY A 192 10.29 -28.17 -23.77
CA GLY A 192 9.75 -27.14 -22.91
C GLY A 192 8.39 -27.53 -22.36
N ARG A 193 7.95 -26.79 -21.35
CA ARG A 193 6.59 -26.90 -20.81
C ARG A 193 5.96 -25.53 -20.76
N LEU A 194 4.68 -25.50 -21.10
CA LEU A 194 3.81 -24.35 -21.05
C LEU A 194 2.71 -24.59 -20.02
N GLU A 195 2.23 -23.52 -19.43
CA GLU A 195 1.01 -23.46 -18.63
C GLU A 195 -0.04 -22.69 -19.43
N LEU A 196 -1.17 -23.32 -19.74
CA LEU A 196 -2.30 -22.68 -20.41
C LEU A 196 -2.93 -21.64 -19.49
N LEU A 197 -3.10 -20.42 -20.00
CA LEU A 197 -3.78 -19.33 -19.30
C LEU A 197 -5.25 -19.22 -19.70
N GLY A 198 -5.57 -19.60 -20.94
CA GLY A 198 -6.92 -19.55 -21.48
C GLY A 198 -6.96 -19.63 -23.00
N GLU A 199 -8.17 -19.53 -23.54
CA GLU A 199 -8.48 -19.49 -24.97
C GLU A 199 -8.90 -18.07 -25.36
N LEU A 200 -8.49 -17.60 -26.54
CA LEU A 200 -8.87 -16.29 -27.05
C LEU A 200 -10.14 -16.38 -27.91
N GLU A 201 -11.26 -15.93 -27.34
CA GLU A 201 -12.55 -15.84 -28.03
C GLU A 201 -12.94 -14.37 -28.23
N ALA A 202 -13.21 -13.96 -29.47
CA ALA A 202 -13.60 -12.58 -29.83
C ALA A 202 -12.66 -11.50 -29.24
N GLY A 203 -11.36 -11.81 -29.13
CA GLY A 203 -10.34 -10.91 -28.57
C GLY A 203 -10.32 -10.80 -27.05
N ARG A 204 -10.99 -11.71 -26.34
CA ARG A 204 -10.95 -11.81 -24.87
C ARG A 204 -10.41 -13.16 -24.46
N LEU A 205 -9.64 -13.17 -23.38
CA LEU A 205 -9.18 -14.41 -22.76
C LEU A 205 -10.32 -15.01 -21.93
N VAL A 206 -10.74 -16.21 -22.30
CA VAL A 206 -11.69 -17.04 -21.55
C VAL A 206 -10.98 -18.27 -21.01
N SER A 207 -11.55 -18.93 -19.99
CA SER A 207 -11.00 -20.20 -19.49
C SER A 207 -10.95 -21.23 -20.62
N ALA A 208 -9.80 -21.88 -20.79
CA ALA A 208 -9.63 -22.89 -21.81
C ALA A 208 -10.58 -24.05 -21.55
N ARG A 209 -11.39 -24.40 -22.55
CA ARG A 209 -12.30 -25.56 -22.50
C ARG A 209 -11.76 -26.77 -23.26
N SER A 210 -10.72 -26.54 -24.04
CA SER A 210 -10.02 -27.54 -24.85
C SER A 210 -8.51 -27.32 -24.74
N ARG A 211 -7.73 -28.33 -25.15
CA ARG A 211 -6.27 -28.27 -25.21
C ARG A 211 -5.82 -28.10 -26.66
N PRO A 212 -4.67 -27.46 -26.91
CA PRO A 212 -4.09 -27.43 -28.26
C PRO A 212 -3.76 -28.82 -28.77
N ALA A 213 -4.02 -29.09 -30.06
CA ALA A 213 -3.66 -30.37 -30.67
C ALA A 213 -2.12 -30.52 -30.82
N PRO A 214 -1.58 -31.76 -30.79
CA PRO A 214 -0.17 -31.99 -31.12
C PRO A 214 0.20 -31.41 -32.49
N GLY A 215 1.36 -30.75 -32.57
CA GLY A 215 1.82 -30.04 -33.75
C GLY A 215 1.18 -28.65 -33.96
N SER A 216 0.47 -28.12 -32.96
CA SER A 216 0.04 -26.71 -32.94
C SER A 216 1.26 -25.79 -32.85
N LYS A 217 1.24 -24.69 -33.60
CA LYS A 217 2.38 -23.75 -33.67
C LYS A 217 2.42 -22.86 -32.43
N VAL A 218 3.56 -22.83 -31.76
CA VAL A 218 3.81 -22.01 -30.57
C VAL A 218 4.58 -20.77 -30.99
N ARG A 219 4.03 -19.58 -30.76
CA ARG A 219 4.60 -18.30 -31.19
C ARG A 219 4.74 -17.33 -30.02
N ILE A 220 5.83 -16.57 -30.01
CA ILE A 220 6.12 -15.60 -28.92
C ILE A 220 5.18 -14.40 -29.04
N VAL A 221 4.54 -14.03 -27.92
CA VAL A 221 3.71 -12.83 -27.86
C VAL A 221 4.60 -11.59 -27.87
N PRO A 222 4.40 -10.62 -28.80
CA PRO A 222 5.13 -9.37 -28.81
C PRO A 222 4.95 -8.57 -27.51
N GLY A 223 5.97 -7.80 -27.11
CA GLY A 223 6.00 -7.13 -25.80
C GLY A 223 4.79 -6.24 -25.49
N GLU A 224 4.26 -5.51 -26.47
CA GLU A 224 3.07 -4.66 -26.28
C GLU A 224 1.80 -5.49 -26.02
N HIS A 225 1.64 -6.62 -26.72
CA HIS A 225 0.52 -7.53 -26.54
C HIS A 225 0.64 -8.29 -25.22
N ALA A 226 1.86 -8.71 -24.86
CA ALA A 226 2.16 -9.31 -23.57
C ALA A 226 1.82 -8.35 -22.42
N ALA A 227 2.18 -7.07 -22.55
CA ALA A 227 1.84 -6.05 -21.57
C ALA A 227 0.33 -5.94 -21.34
N ALA A 228 -0.48 -5.97 -22.41
CA ALA A 228 -1.93 -5.87 -22.31
C ALA A 228 -2.54 -7.04 -21.51
N PHE A 229 -2.14 -8.28 -21.81
CA PHE A 229 -2.64 -9.44 -21.05
C PHE A 229 -2.14 -9.51 -19.62
N MET A 230 -0.95 -8.99 -19.35
CA MET A 230 -0.39 -8.97 -18.00
C MET A 230 -0.93 -7.80 -17.16
N GLY A 231 -1.84 -6.99 -17.71
CA GLY A 231 -2.37 -5.81 -17.02
C GLY A 231 -1.33 -4.70 -16.84
N LEU A 232 -0.26 -4.69 -17.64
CA LEU A 232 0.84 -3.72 -17.57
C LEU A 232 0.52 -2.45 -18.35
N GLN A 233 -0.58 -1.81 -17.98
CA GLN A 233 -1.04 -0.56 -18.56
C GLN A 233 -0.95 0.58 -17.56
N GLY A 234 -1.00 1.81 -18.06
CA GLY A 234 -1.02 3.01 -17.21
C GLY A 234 0.22 3.89 -17.34
N GLY A 235 0.12 5.06 -16.71
CA GLY A 235 1.10 6.12 -16.81
C GLY A 235 2.30 6.00 -15.88
N MET A 236 2.28 5.10 -14.88
CA MET A 236 3.40 4.93 -13.94
C MET A 236 4.34 3.85 -14.42
N VAL A 237 5.56 4.21 -14.81
CA VAL A 237 6.60 3.28 -15.27
C VAL A 237 7.53 2.97 -14.10
N LEU A 238 7.32 1.81 -13.46
CA LEU A 238 8.09 1.39 -12.30
C LEU A 238 9.38 0.63 -12.66
N GLY A 239 9.45 0.03 -13.85
CA GLY A 239 10.58 -0.81 -14.23
C GLY A 239 10.30 -1.68 -15.44
N ARG A 240 10.90 -2.87 -15.48
CA ARG A 240 10.72 -3.87 -16.54
C ARG A 240 10.49 -5.24 -15.93
N LEU A 241 9.68 -6.08 -16.57
CA LEU A 241 9.56 -7.48 -16.13
C LEU A 241 10.92 -8.20 -16.16
N ALA A 242 11.12 -9.13 -15.23
CA ALA A 242 12.31 -9.96 -15.20
C ALA A 242 12.32 -10.92 -16.41
N GLY A 243 13.41 -10.97 -17.16
CA GLY A 243 13.52 -11.79 -18.37
C GLY A 243 14.36 -11.11 -19.46
N ALA A 244 13.99 -11.34 -20.72
CA ALA A 244 14.71 -10.87 -21.90
C ALA A 244 14.91 -9.34 -21.91
N PRO A 245 15.91 -8.83 -22.64
CA PRO A 245 16.08 -7.40 -22.86
C PRO A 245 14.80 -6.72 -23.36
N ASP A 246 14.00 -7.39 -24.19
CA ASP A 246 12.76 -6.82 -24.75
C ASP A 246 11.51 -7.06 -23.87
N ALA A 247 11.72 -7.42 -22.59
CA ALA A 247 10.62 -7.67 -21.68
C ALA A 247 9.71 -6.42 -21.52
N PRO A 248 8.39 -6.62 -21.37
CA PRO A 248 7.44 -5.51 -21.19
C PRO A 248 7.79 -4.58 -20.03
N TRP A 249 7.48 -3.30 -20.21
CA TRP A 249 7.56 -2.31 -19.13
C TRP A 249 6.58 -2.67 -18.02
N LEU A 250 7.08 -2.63 -16.78
CA LEU A 250 6.23 -2.71 -15.60
C LEU A 250 5.50 -1.37 -15.45
N ARG A 251 4.24 -1.35 -15.89
CA ARG A 251 3.36 -0.19 -15.79
C ARG A 251 2.21 -0.44 -14.83
N LEU A 252 1.94 0.54 -13.98
CA LEU A 252 0.75 0.61 -13.15
C LEU A 252 -0.08 1.85 -13.50
N ASP A 253 -1.39 1.75 -13.37
CA ASP A 253 -2.31 2.85 -13.62
C ASP A 253 -2.58 3.62 -12.33
N ALA A 254 -2.08 4.87 -12.29
CA ALA A 254 -2.33 5.82 -11.21
C ALA A 254 -3.82 6.13 -11.01
N ARG A 255 -4.66 5.90 -12.02
CA ARG A 255 -6.12 6.12 -11.96
C ARG A 255 -6.89 4.87 -11.58
N ASN A 256 -6.23 3.72 -11.48
CA ASN A 256 -6.89 2.52 -11.03
C ASN A 256 -7.08 2.58 -9.51
N LYS A 257 -8.34 2.66 -9.07
CA LYS A 257 -8.70 2.63 -7.64
C LYS A 257 -8.27 1.36 -6.90
N GLY A 258 -7.84 0.34 -7.63
CA GLY A 258 -7.27 -0.90 -7.12
C GLY A 258 -5.80 -0.82 -6.75
N VAL A 259 -5.07 0.20 -7.19
CA VAL A 259 -3.61 0.32 -7.02
C VAL A 259 -3.29 1.23 -5.83
N LEU A 260 -3.08 2.54 -6.06
CA LEU A 260 -2.65 3.47 -5.00
C LEU A 260 -3.71 3.70 -3.92
N PRO A 261 -5.01 3.94 -4.24
CA PRO A 261 -6.04 4.12 -3.20
C PRO A 261 -6.30 2.88 -2.34
N ARG A 262 -5.86 1.68 -2.76
CA ARG A 262 -5.96 0.44 -1.97
C ARG A 262 -4.66 0.10 -1.23
N ASN A 263 -3.85 1.12 -1.00
CA ASN A 263 -2.58 1.06 -0.29
C ASN A 263 -1.53 0.19 -0.97
N VAL A 264 -0.28 0.57 -0.76
CA VAL A 264 0.90 -0.08 -1.32
C VAL A 264 1.80 -0.51 -0.17
N GLY A 265 2.29 -1.74 -0.20
CA GLY A 265 3.31 -2.23 0.72
C GLY A 265 4.62 -2.48 -0.03
N ILE A 266 5.73 -1.90 0.44
CA ILE A 266 7.09 -2.10 -0.07
C ILE A 266 7.92 -2.77 1.02
N PHE A 267 8.30 -4.03 0.79
CA PHE A 267 8.92 -4.89 1.80
C PHE A 267 10.22 -5.49 1.30
N GLY A 268 11.20 -5.70 2.18
CA GLY A 268 12.50 -6.28 1.81
C GLY A 268 13.61 -6.03 2.83
N THR A 269 14.70 -6.78 2.77
CA THR A 269 15.85 -6.56 3.68
C THR A 269 16.58 -5.25 3.41
N VAL A 270 17.48 -4.84 4.31
CA VAL A 270 18.40 -3.70 4.10
C VAL A 270 19.15 -3.89 2.78
N GLY A 271 19.31 -2.81 2.01
CA GLY A 271 20.05 -2.82 0.74
C GLY A 271 19.34 -3.52 -0.43
N ALA A 272 18.12 -4.04 -0.27
CA ALA A 272 17.43 -4.77 -1.33
C ALA A 272 16.87 -3.85 -2.45
N GLY A 273 16.72 -2.55 -2.21
CA GLY A 273 16.17 -1.59 -3.18
C GLY A 273 14.82 -0.95 -2.80
N LYS A 274 14.39 -1.09 -1.53
CA LYS A 274 13.14 -0.52 -1.00
C LYS A 274 13.03 0.99 -1.22
N THR A 275 13.99 1.77 -0.71
CA THR A 275 14.01 3.24 -0.85
C THR A 275 13.95 3.64 -2.31
N ASN A 276 14.73 3.01 -3.19
CA ASN A 276 14.66 3.27 -4.63
C ASN A 276 13.25 3.04 -5.19
N THR A 277 12.58 1.97 -4.76
CA THR A 277 11.21 1.68 -5.19
C THR A 277 10.21 2.70 -4.66
N ALA A 278 10.34 3.12 -3.40
CA ALA A 278 9.53 4.19 -2.83
C ALA A 278 9.74 5.50 -3.60
N GLN A 279 10.98 5.84 -3.92
CA GLN A 279 11.36 7.02 -4.69
C GLN A 279 10.78 7.00 -6.12
N VAL A 280 10.88 5.87 -6.83
CA VAL A 280 10.25 5.67 -8.14
C VAL A 280 8.72 5.80 -8.04
N LEU A 281 8.10 5.26 -6.99
CA LEU A 281 6.66 5.40 -6.77
C LEU A 281 6.26 6.86 -6.53
N ILE A 282 7.06 7.62 -5.74
CA ILE A 282 6.86 9.06 -5.51
C ILE A 282 6.94 9.83 -6.83
N GLU A 283 8.00 9.61 -7.61
CA GLU A 283 8.22 10.25 -8.92
C GLU A 283 7.05 10.01 -9.88
N GLU A 284 6.66 8.74 -10.04
CA GLU A 284 5.62 8.37 -10.99
C GLU A 284 4.22 8.81 -10.52
N ALA A 285 3.93 8.75 -9.22
CA ALA A 285 2.67 9.25 -8.68
C ALA A 285 2.56 10.77 -8.87
N ALA A 286 3.60 11.54 -8.52
CA ALA A 286 3.63 12.99 -8.69
C ALA A 286 3.53 13.39 -10.16
N ALA A 287 4.26 12.71 -11.06
CA ALA A 287 4.16 12.95 -12.51
C ALA A 287 2.75 12.68 -13.07
N ASN A 288 1.97 11.79 -12.42
CA ASN A 288 0.59 11.49 -12.75
C ASN A 288 -0.43 12.35 -11.97
N GLY A 289 -0.01 13.45 -11.37
CA GLY A 289 -0.87 14.46 -10.74
C GLY A 289 -1.31 14.13 -9.32
N TRP A 290 -0.69 13.14 -8.66
CA TRP A 290 -0.91 12.90 -7.24
C TRP A 290 -0.15 13.91 -6.38
N ALA A 291 -0.75 14.31 -5.28
CA ALA A 291 -0.02 14.90 -4.16
C ALA A 291 0.64 13.76 -3.37
N VAL A 292 1.93 13.87 -3.07
CA VAL A 292 2.66 12.83 -2.33
C VAL A 292 3.21 13.42 -1.04
N VAL A 293 2.84 12.84 0.09
CA VAL A 293 3.39 13.20 1.40
C VAL A 293 4.26 12.04 1.87
N VAL A 294 5.50 12.31 2.27
CA VAL A 294 6.44 11.29 2.72
C VAL A 294 6.83 11.59 4.15
N LEU A 295 6.65 10.63 5.07
CA LEU A 295 7.25 10.68 6.39
C LEU A 295 8.63 10.02 6.28
N ASP A 296 9.68 10.84 6.33
CA ASP A 296 11.07 10.45 6.07
C ASP A 296 11.81 10.20 7.39
N VAL A 297 12.07 8.93 7.68
CA VAL A 297 12.67 8.48 8.95
C VAL A 297 14.19 8.41 8.85
N GLU A 298 14.73 8.23 7.65
CA GLU A 298 16.17 8.12 7.43
C GLU A 298 16.79 9.41 6.84
N GLY A 299 15.97 10.35 6.37
CA GLY A 299 16.41 11.61 5.75
C GLY A 299 16.86 11.40 4.30
N GLU A 300 16.33 10.39 3.60
CA GLU A 300 16.79 9.99 2.27
C GLU A 300 16.15 10.82 1.13
N TYR A 301 14.96 11.39 1.34
CA TYR A 301 14.14 12.01 0.28
C TYR A 301 14.26 13.54 0.19
N ILE A 302 15.02 14.17 1.08
CA ILE A 302 15.11 15.64 1.22
C ILE A 302 15.80 16.38 0.04
N GLU A 303 16.42 15.66 -0.90
CA GLU A 303 17.12 16.22 -2.07
C GLU A 303 16.55 15.73 -3.41
N MET A 304 15.32 15.20 -3.41
CA MET A 304 14.68 14.68 -4.63
C MET A 304 14.39 15.75 -5.71
N ASP A 305 14.59 17.04 -5.42
CA ASP A 305 14.52 18.14 -6.39
C ASP A 305 15.77 18.24 -7.29
N ALA A 306 16.85 17.52 -6.95
CA ALA A 306 18.03 17.39 -7.80
C ALA A 306 17.97 16.10 -8.65
N PRO A 307 18.66 16.05 -9.81
CA PRO A 307 18.80 14.83 -10.60
C PRO A 307 19.74 13.81 -9.93
N CYS A 308 19.55 12.52 -10.22
CA CYS A 308 20.46 11.47 -9.76
C CYS A 308 21.88 11.61 -10.33
N GLY A 309 22.84 10.96 -9.67
CA GLY A 309 24.26 11.00 -10.07
C GLY A 309 24.55 10.26 -11.38
N PRO A 310 25.72 10.51 -12.01
CA PRO A 310 26.06 10.00 -13.34
C PRO A 310 26.06 8.46 -13.43
N ASP A 311 26.53 7.76 -12.40
CA ASP A 311 26.57 6.29 -12.37
C ASP A 311 25.16 5.69 -12.48
N VAL A 312 24.21 6.25 -11.71
CA VAL A 312 22.81 5.85 -11.71
C VAL A 312 22.12 6.23 -13.03
N GLY A 313 22.49 7.38 -13.60
CA GLY A 313 21.98 7.86 -14.88
C GLY A 313 22.24 6.91 -16.04
N SER A 314 23.40 6.23 -16.06
CA SER A 314 23.72 5.24 -17.08
C SER A 314 22.75 4.04 -17.07
N ALA A 315 22.43 3.52 -15.89
CA ALA A 315 21.47 2.44 -15.71
C ALA A 315 20.03 2.88 -16.02
N LEU A 316 19.70 4.14 -15.73
CA LEU A 316 18.39 4.74 -16.01
C LEU A 316 18.10 4.88 -17.51
N ALA A 317 19.13 5.12 -18.32
CA ALA A 317 18.99 5.22 -19.78
C ALA A 317 18.42 3.94 -20.41
N ASN A 318 18.72 2.76 -19.84
CA ASN A 318 18.13 1.48 -20.25
C ASN A 318 16.60 1.46 -20.09
N PHE A 319 16.06 2.35 -19.26
CA PHE A 319 14.64 2.52 -19.01
C PHE A 319 13.99 3.66 -19.84
N GLY A 320 14.73 4.27 -20.77
CA GLY A 320 14.24 5.40 -21.59
C GLY A 320 13.89 6.63 -20.75
N LYS A 321 14.58 6.80 -19.62
CA LYS A 321 14.39 7.89 -18.66
C LYS A 321 15.71 8.65 -18.50
N GLU A 322 15.60 9.94 -18.18
CA GLU A 322 16.75 10.80 -17.92
C GLU A 322 16.82 11.18 -16.43
N PRO A 323 18.02 11.46 -15.90
CA PRO A 323 18.18 12.04 -14.57
C PRO A 323 17.40 13.35 -14.46
N ALA A 324 16.48 13.42 -13.51
CA ALA A 324 15.60 14.57 -13.34
C ALA A 324 15.13 14.67 -11.89
N GLY A 325 15.18 15.88 -11.33
CA GLY A 325 14.59 16.19 -10.04
C GLY A 325 13.08 16.41 -10.12
N LEU A 326 12.43 16.36 -8.96
CA LEU A 326 11.03 16.73 -8.82
C LEU A 326 10.80 18.21 -9.13
N LYS A 327 9.67 18.53 -9.78
CA LYS A 327 9.29 19.91 -10.12
C LYS A 327 8.89 20.75 -8.91
N SER A 328 8.33 20.11 -7.88
CA SER A 328 7.82 20.76 -6.67
C SER A 328 8.07 19.88 -5.47
N LEU A 329 8.99 20.30 -4.60
CA LEU A 329 9.37 19.61 -3.37
C LEU A 329 9.37 20.60 -2.21
N ASP A 330 8.55 20.35 -1.20
CA ASP A 330 8.61 21.04 0.09
C ASP A 330 9.18 20.09 1.14
N VAL A 331 10.10 20.58 1.98
CA VAL A 331 10.64 19.81 3.10
C VAL A 331 10.22 20.50 4.40
N LEU A 332 9.49 19.77 5.24
CA LEU A 332 9.02 20.19 6.55
C LEU A 332 9.74 19.39 7.63
N TYR A 333 10.04 19.99 8.76
CA TYR A 333 10.63 19.27 9.90
C TYR A 333 10.03 19.72 11.24
N PRO A 334 9.91 18.81 12.23
CA PRO A 334 9.45 19.17 13.57
C PRO A 334 10.32 20.26 14.20
N ALA A 335 9.71 21.28 14.81
CA ALA A 335 10.43 22.36 15.50
C ALA A 335 11.33 21.87 16.64
N SER A 336 11.08 20.66 17.14
CA SER A 336 11.86 19.97 18.16
C SER A 336 13.20 19.40 17.67
N CYS A 337 13.45 19.41 16.35
CA CYS A 337 14.68 18.91 15.77
C CYS A 337 15.17 19.84 14.65
N SER A 338 16.17 19.38 13.91
CA SER A 338 16.71 20.09 12.74
C SER A 338 16.60 19.20 11.50
N SER A 339 16.66 19.83 10.33
CA SER A 339 16.77 19.12 9.06
C SER A 339 18.14 19.41 8.44
N GLN A 340 18.68 18.44 7.72
CA GLN A 340 19.92 18.62 6.96
C GLN A 340 19.69 19.35 5.62
N ARG A 341 18.43 19.63 5.25
CA ARG A 341 18.06 20.37 4.04
C ARG A 341 18.09 21.87 4.30
N GLN A 342 18.82 22.60 3.46
CA GLN A 342 18.75 24.06 3.46
C GLN A 342 17.40 24.53 2.91
N GLY A 343 16.77 25.48 3.62
CA GLY A 343 15.45 26.01 3.26
C GLY A 343 14.27 25.14 3.68
N ALA A 344 14.49 24.07 4.47
CA ALA A 344 13.40 23.33 5.08
C ALA A 344 12.61 24.22 6.05
N CYS A 345 11.31 23.97 6.19
CA CYS A 345 10.41 24.77 7.01
C CYS A 345 10.09 24.05 8.33
N PRO A 346 10.31 24.68 9.50
CA PRO A 346 9.91 24.10 10.78
C PRO A 346 8.39 24.15 10.94
N PHE A 347 7.83 23.16 11.62
CA PHE A 347 6.43 23.15 12.03
C PHE A 347 6.24 22.67 13.47
N THR A 348 5.06 22.92 14.01
CA THR A 348 4.65 22.50 15.36
C THR A 348 3.34 21.73 15.30
N LEU A 349 3.11 20.87 16.29
CA LEU A 349 1.86 20.14 16.44
C LEU A 349 0.93 20.91 17.37
N ARG A 350 -0.40 20.75 17.23
CA ARG A 350 -1.35 21.32 18.19
C ARG A 350 -1.95 20.23 19.03
N LEU A 351 -2.02 20.44 20.34
CA LEU A 351 -2.66 19.48 21.23
C LEU A 351 -4.14 19.25 20.86
N SER A 352 -4.80 20.30 20.35
CA SER A 352 -6.18 20.27 19.84
C SER A 352 -6.37 19.38 18.61
N ASP A 353 -5.29 19.02 17.92
CA ASP A 353 -5.33 18.17 16.73
C ASP A 353 -5.34 16.67 17.06
N PHE A 354 -5.49 16.28 18.31
CA PHE A 354 -5.45 14.88 18.69
C PHE A 354 -6.70 14.45 19.45
N ASP A 355 -7.09 13.21 19.23
CA ASP A 355 -8.08 12.55 20.06
C ASP A 355 -7.48 12.19 21.43
N ALA A 356 -8.28 12.34 22.48
CA ALA A 356 -7.91 12.04 23.86
C ALA A 356 -7.32 10.65 24.05
N GLN A 357 -7.96 9.66 23.43
CA GLN A 357 -7.58 8.26 23.52
C GLN A 357 -6.24 8.01 22.84
N VAL A 358 -6.00 8.69 21.72
CA VAL A 358 -4.78 8.54 20.93
C VAL A 358 -3.60 9.21 21.63
N ILE A 359 -3.77 10.42 22.18
CA ILE A 359 -2.75 11.04 23.04
C ILE A 359 -2.44 10.15 24.25
N ALA A 360 -3.47 9.59 24.89
CA ALA A 360 -3.28 8.70 26.03
C ALA A 360 -2.39 7.49 25.67
N GLU A 361 -2.66 6.85 24.52
CA GLU A 361 -1.85 5.74 24.01
C GLU A 361 -0.41 6.17 23.68
N LEU A 362 -0.23 7.31 23.02
CA LEU A 362 1.09 7.83 22.63
C LEU A 362 1.95 8.25 23.83
N LEU A 363 1.32 8.72 24.91
CA LEU A 363 1.98 9.03 26.19
C LEU A 363 2.14 7.81 27.10
N GLU A 364 1.66 6.64 26.66
CA GLU A 364 1.68 5.37 27.40
C GLU A 364 1.05 5.49 28.80
N VAL A 365 -0.06 6.23 28.93
CA VAL A 365 -0.70 6.47 30.23
C VAL A 365 -1.31 5.19 30.83
N ASN A 366 -1.19 5.03 32.15
CA ASN A 366 -1.89 3.99 32.89
C ASN A 366 -3.38 4.37 33.10
N LEU A 367 -4.17 3.47 33.70
CA LEU A 367 -5.62 3.71 33.88
C LEU A 367 -5.92 4.97 34.72
N GLY A 368 -5.19 5.19 35.81
CA GLY A 368 -5.39 6.35 36.69
C GLY A 368 -5.00 7.66 36.03
N GLU A 369 -3.89 7.66 35.29
CA GLU A 369 -3.42 8.81 34.50
C GLU A 369 -4.37 9.10 33.32
N ARG A 370 -4.92 8.06 32.68
CA ARG A 370 -5.94 8.20 31.62
C ARG A 370 -7.20 8.86 32.15
N ASN A 371 -7.70 8.41 33.31
CA ASN A 371 -8.88 9.01 33.92
C ASN A 371 -8.61 10.48 34.27
N ALA A 372 -7.42 10.79 34.79
CA ALA A 372 -7.01 12.16 35.08
C ALA A 372 -6.96 13.00 33.80
N LEU A 373 -6.43 12.47 32.70
CA LEU A 373 -6.41 13.17 31.41
C LEU A 373 -7.83 13.46 30.92
N LEU A 374 -8.73 12.49 30.99
CA LEU A 374 -10.13 12.66 30.58
C LEU A 374 -10.86 13.70 31.44
N ASP A 375 -10.65 13.74 32.76
CA ASP A 375 -11.19 14.79 33.65
C ASP A 375 -10.73 16.19 33.21
N LEU A 376 -9.45 16.35 32.88
CA LEU A 376 -8.90 17.63 32.44
C LEU A 376 -9.54 18.05 31.11
N LEU A 377 -9.65 17.13 30.16
CA LEU A 377 -10.27 17.39 28.86
C LEU A 377 -11.75 17.77 29.01
N GLU A 378 -12.48 17.05 29.86
CA GLU A 378 -13.89 17.36 30.15
C GLU A 378 -14.03 18.76 30.78
N TYR A 379 -13.13 19.13 31.70
CA TYR A 379 -13.10 20.48 32.27
C TYR A 379 -12.94 21.57 31.18
N PHE A 380 -11.98 21.40 30.26
CA PHE A 380 -11.79 22.36 29.17
C PHE A 380 -12.99 22.41 28.23
N GLN A 381 -13.59 21.25 27.92
CA GLN A 381 -14.80 21.17 27.11
C GLN A 381 -16.01 21.83 27.79
N GLN A 382 -16.23 21.62 29.09
CA GLN A 382 -17.32 22.24 29.84
C GLN A 382 -17.13 23.76 29.93
N LYS A 383 -15.92 24.23 30.24
CA LYS A 383 -15.61 25.68 30.32
C LYS A 383 -15.79 26.37 28.96
N ALA A 384 -15.49 25.67 27.88
CA ALA A 384 -15.77 26.10 26.52
C ALA A 384 -17.30 26.20 26.27
N LYS A 385 -18.10 25.20 26.71
CA LYS A 385 -19.58 25.22 26.63
C LYS A 385 -20.22 26.36 27.42
N THR A 386 -19.84 26.54 28.69
CA THR A 386 -20.49 27.52 29.59
C THR A 386 -20.28 28.97 29.14
N LYS A 387 -19.16 29.27 28.48
CA LYS A 387 -18.91 30.60 27.90
C LYS A 387 -19.65 30.83 26.56
N LEU A 388 -20.17 29.79 25.92
CA LEU A 388 -20.95 29.86 24.68
C LEU A 388 -22.44 30.11 24.93
N GLU A 389 -22.98 29.69 26.07
CA GLU A 389 -24.38 29.99 26.43
C GLU A 389 -24.65 31.50 26.57
N THR A 390 -23.58 32.32 26.61
CA THR A 390 -23.64 33.78 26.68
C THR A 390 -23.46 34.51 25.33
N GLN A 391 -23.03 33.83 24.25
CA GLN A 391 -22.87 34.45 22.91
C GLN A 391 -23.14 33.44 21.78
N GLU A 392 -23.98 33.83 20.81
CA GLU A 392 -24.51 32.97 19.75
C GLU A 392 -23.44 32.19 18.95
N LYS A 393 -23.64 30.86 18.93
CA LYS A 393 -23.23 29.83 17.95
C LYS A 393 -21.98 30.11 17.10
N ALA A 394 -20.80 29.88 17.68
CA ALA A 394 -19.62 29.38 16.98
C ALA A 394 -19.35 27.92 17.38
N GLY A 395 -18.76 27.13 16.48
CA GLY A 395 -18.56 25.68 16.63
C GLY A 395 -17.73 25.26 17.85
N PHE A 396 -17.88 23.99 18.26
CA PHE A 396 -17.25 23.44 19.48
C PHE A 396 -15.72 23.34 19.44
N GLN A 397 -15.11 23.27 18.26
CA GLN A 397 -13.65 23.14 18.08
C GLN A 397 -12.94 24.49 17.97
N SER A 398 -13.63 25.56 17.55
CA SER A 398 -13.11 26.94 17.59
C SER A 398 -12.87 27.48 19.02
N LEU A 399 -13.24 26.69 20.05
CA LEU A 399 -13.06 26.99 21.47
C LEU A 399 -11.78 26.39 22.06
N LEU A 400 -11.22 25.37 21.40
CA LEU A 400 -9.93 24.80 21.73
C LEU A 400 -8.86 25.46 20.85
N ASP A 401 -8.97 26.77 20.66
CA ASP A 401 -7.96 27.55 19.95
C ASP A 401 -6.63 27.41 20.71
N PRO A 402 -5.61 26.78 20.12
CA PRO A 402 -4.32 26.59 20.77
C PRO A 402 -3.54 27.91 20.84
N SER A 403 -4.01 28.99 20.20
CA SER A 403 -3.41 30.31 20.24
C SER A 403 -3.27 30.80 21.68
N PRO A 404 -2.12 31.41 22.04
CA PRO A 404 -1.96 32.09 23.32
C PRO A 404 -3.01 33.19 23.58
N GLN A 405 -3.68 33.67 22.53
CA GLN A 405 -4.66 34.76 22.57
C GLN A 405 -6.11 34.26 22.74
N ALA A 406 -6.32 32.94 22.73
CA ALA A 406 -7.64 32.34 22.91
C ALA A 406 -8.24 32.66 24.29
N LYS A 407 -9.57 32.81 24.37
CA LYS A 407 -10.27 33.05 25.65
C LYS A 407 -10.21 31.86 26.62
N VAL A 408 -10.00 30.64 26.10
CA VAL A 408 -9.74 29.40 26.84
C VAL A 408 -8.75 28.58 26.00
N PRO A 409 -7.44 28.84 26.11
CA PRO A 409 -6.48 28.15 25.27
C PRO A 409 -6.42 26.67 25.66
N PHE A 410 -6.60 25.79 24.67
CA PHE A 410 -6.38 24.36 24.86
C PHE A 410 -5.01 23.99 24.29
N ASN A 411 -3.99 24.27 25.10
CA ASN A 411 -2.61 23.96 24.80
C ASN A 411 -1.96 23.18 25.96
N LEU A 412 -0.79 22.61 25.68
CA LEU A 412 -0.05 21.82 26.65
C LEU A 412 0.21 22.57 27.96
N THR A 413 0.53 23.87 27.88
CA THR A 413 0.78 24.71 29.06
C THR A 413 -0.46 24.83 29.94
N ALA A 414 -1.64 25.08 29.37
CA ALA A 414 -2.89 25.17 30.11
C ALA A 414 -3.23 23.83 30.79
N LEU A 415 -3.00 22.72 30.10
CA LEU A 415 -3.23 21.38 30.65
C LEU A 415 -2.30 21.10 31.84
N MET A 416 -1.02 21.47 31.74
CA MET A 416 -0.05 21.34 32.83
C MET A 416 -0.36 22.23 34.04
N VAL A 417 -0.81 23.47 33.83
CA VAL A 417 -1.26 24.35 34.93
C VAL A 417 -2.41 23.69 35.67
N ARG A 418 -3.39 23.14 34.93
CA ARG A 418 -4.56 22.48 35.53
C ARG A 418 -4.19 21.22 36.31
N VAL A 419 -3.21 20.44 35.85
CA VAL A 419 -2.67 19.29 36.60
C VAL A 419 -2.12 19.73 37.96
N LYS A 420 -1.38 20.85 38.01
CA LYS A 420 -0.79 21.37 39.26
C LYS A 420 -1.83 21.91 40.25
N GLU A 421 -2.96 22.40 39.75
CA GLU A 421 -4.09 22.86 40.58
C GLU A 421 -4.88 21.71 41.21
N ARG A 422 -4.78 20.49 40.68
CA ARG A 422 -5.48 19.31 41.22
C ARG A 422 -4.70 18.75 42.40
N ASN A 423 -5.39 18.53 43.52
CA ASN A 423 -4.79 17.94 44.71
C ASN A 423 -4.51 16.43 44.49
N PRO A 424 -3.26 15.93 44.66
CA PRO A 424 -2.92 14.52 44.46
C PRO A 424 -3.75 13.54 45.28
N GLN A 425 -4.30 13.98 46.42
CA GLN A 425 -5.08 13.14 47.34
C GLN A 425 -6.59 13.10 47.02
N SER A 426 -7.05 13.82 45.99
CA SER A 426 -8.49 14.08 45.78
C SER A 426 -9.28 12.90 45.23
N SER A 427 -8.66 11.90 44.59
CA SER A 427 -9.36 10.71 44.11
C SER A 427 -8.40 9.52 43.93
N PRO A 428 -8.61 8.38 44.60
CA PRO A 428 -7.72 7.22 44.52
C PRO A 428 -7.70 6.53 43.14
N GLN A 429 -8.63 6.89 42.24
CA GLN A 429 -8.73 6.37 40.88
C GLN A 429 -8.06 7.28 39.84
N MET A 430 -7.51 8.43 40.26
CA MET A 430 -6.98 9.48 39.38
C MET A 430 -5.51 9.75 39.75
N ASP A 431 -4.62 9.63 38.78
CA ASP A 431 -3.18 9.91 38.97
C ASP A 431 -2.76 11.16 38.20
N TYR A 432 -2.99 12.32 38.81
CA TYR A 432 -2.57 13.61 38.24
C TYR A 432 -1.05 13.79 38.27
N LEU A 433 -0.35 13.20 39.24
CA LEU A 433 1.10 13.35 39.39
C LEU A 433 1.83 12.58 38.29
N GLY A 434 1.46 11.31 38.07
CA GLY A 434 1.98 10.49 36.98
C GLY A 434 1.72 11.12 35.61
N LEU A 435 0.49 11.62 35.40
CA LEU A 435 0.14 12.35 34.19
C LEU A 435 0.98 13.63 34.03
N GLY A 436 1.17 14.41 35.09
CA GLY A 436 2.00 15.62 35.07
C GLY A 436 3.45 15.35 34.67
N ASN A 437 4.03 14.25 35.13
CA ASN A 437 5.38 13.84 34.72
C ASN A 437 5.46 13.54 33.22
N LYS A 438 4.44 12.86 32.65
CA LYS A 438 4.37 12.53 31.22
C LYS A 438 4.16 13.77 30.35
N LEU A 439 3.30 14.69 30.78
CA LEU A 439 3.10 15.97 30.11
C LEU A 439 4.35 16.85 30.17
N THR A 440 5.11 16.79 31.26
CA THR A 440 6.40 17.49 31.35
C THR A 440 7.41 16.93 30.34
N ARG A 441 7.48 15.59 30.17
CA ARG A 441 8.29 14.97 29.11
C ARG A 441 7.84 15.41 27.72
N LEU A 442 6.53 15.52 27.50
CA LEU A 442 5.97 16.03 26.25
C LEU A 442 6.32 17.50 26.00
N GLN A 443 6.34 18.32 27.04
CA GLN A 443 6.75 19.72 26.96
C GLN A 443 8.22 19.84 26.60
N HIS A 444 9.09 19.02 27.21
CA HIS A 444 10.51 18.97 26.87
C HIS A 444 10.80 18.41 25.47
N ALA A 445 9.83 17.74 24.84
CA ALA A 445 9.95 17.37 23.44
C ALA A 445 9.79 18.57 22.50
N GLU A 446 9.38 19.75 22.98
CA GLU A 446 9.37 21.04 22.26
C GLU A 446 8.63 21.07 20.91
N ILE A 447 7.75 20.09 20.64
CA ILE A 447 7.03 19.99 19.37
C ILE A 447 5.62 20.59 19.41
N MET A 448 4.98 20.60 20.58
CA MET A 448 3.58 21.02 20.71
C MET A 448 3.42 22.51 21.01
N ASP A 449 2.39 23.11 20.41
CA ASP A 449 1.85 24.44 20.72
C ASP A 449 2.89 25.57 20.74
N GLN A 450 3.94 25.46 19.91
CA GLN A 450 4.95 26.51 19.78
C GLN A 450 4.28 27.77 19.20
N PRO A 451 4.30 28.92 19.92
CA PRO A 451 3.48 30.08 19.58
C PRO A 451 3.96 30.83 18.33
N THR A 452 5.26 30.78 18.04
CA THR A 452 5.88 31.44 16.88
C THR A 452 5.89 30.56 15.63
N MET A 453 5.55 29.27 15.77
CA MET A 453 5.61 28.29 14.70
C MET A 453 4.22 27.95 14.19
N ARG A 454 4.11 27.66 12.89
CA ARG A 454 2.85 27.25 12.26
C ARG A 454 2.66 25.74 12.34
N ALA A 455 1.40 25.32 12.43
CA ALA A 455 1.05 23.92 12.28
C ALA A 455 1.14 23.46 10.82
N LEU A 456 1.10 22.14 10.60
CA LEU A 456 1.07 21.55 9.26
C LEU A 456 -0.12 22.10 8.46
N HIS A 457 0.19 22.77 7.35
CA HIS A 457 -0.79 23.37 6.47
C HIS A 457 -1.16 22.40 5.34
N VAL A 458 -2.18 21.57 5.59
CA VAL A 458 -2.61 20.50 4.66
C VAL A 458 -2.93 21.01 3.25
N PRO A 459 -3.61 22.15 3.04
CA PRO A 459 -3.95 22.60 1.69
C PRO A 459 -2.72 22.77 0.79
N SER A 460 -1.59 23.26 1.34
CA SER A 460 -0.35 23.38 0.55
C SER A 460 0.38 22.06 0.35
N MET A 461 0.03 21.00 1.08
CA MET A 461 0.61 19.66 0.92
C MET A 461 -0.17 18.83 -0.12
N VAL A 462 -1.44 19.16 -0.35
CA VAL A 462 -2.37 18.40 -1.20
C VAL A 462 -2.57 19.10 -2.55
N GLU A 463 -1.47 19.47 -3.20
CA GLU A 463 -1.46 20.06 -4.55
C GLU A 463 -1.06 19.01 -5.60
N ALA A 464 -1.69 19.05 -6.78
CA ALA A 464 -1.46 18.04 -7.81
C ALA A 464 0.00 18.04 -8.31
N GLY A 465 0.68 16.90 -8.22
CA GLY A 465 2.07 16.73 -8.62
C GLY A 465 3.11 17.30 -7.65
N LYS A 466 2.66 17.76 -6.47
CA LYS A 466 3.53 18.24 -5.41
C LYS A 466 3.98 17.10 -4.50
N VAL A 467 5.24 17.15 -4.09
CA VAL A 467 5.79 16.26 -3.08
C VAL A 467 6.11 17.06 -1.83
N THR A 468 5.64 16.60 -0.66
CA THR A 468 6.00 17.15 0.64
C THR A 468 6.67 16.08 1.47
N VAL A 469 7.94 16.30 1.81
CA VAL A 469 8.71 15.44 2.71
C VAL A 469 8.64 16.01 4.12
N VAL A 470 8.21 15.19 5.07
CA VAL A 470 8.22 15.47 6.49
C VAL A 470 9.40 14.74 7.10
N ASP A 471 10.51 15.45 7.23
CA ASP A 471 11.79 14.95 7.75
C ASP A 471 11.72 14.81 9.26
N VAL A 472 11.70 13.56 9.73
CA VAL A 472 11.73 13.17 11.15
C VAL A 472 13.00 12.39 11.48
N SER A 473 14.03 12.46 10.63
CA SER A 473 15.25 11.66 10.76
C SER A 473 16.06 11.93 12.03
N LEU A 474 16.02 13.18 12.52
CA LEU A 474 16.66 13.60 13.76
C LEU A 474 15.66 13.73 14.93
N ALA A 475 14.43 13.26 14.76
CA ALA A 475 13.40 13.28 15.81
C ALA A 475 13.47 12.02 16.68
N ASN A 476 13.04 12.13 17.93
CA ASN A 476 12.86 10.96 18.79
C ASN A 476 11.57 10.19 18.43
N ASP A 477 11.45 8.94 18.92
CA ASP A 477 10.30 8.06 18.64
C ASP A 477 8.94 8.68 18.99
N LEU A 478 8.86 9.40 20.12
CA LEU A 478 7.62 10.05 20.56
C LEU A 478 7.19 11.12 19.54
N VAL A 479 8.11 11.99 19.13
CA VAL A 479 7.85 13.04 18.13
C VAL A 479 7.47 12.41 16.80
N ARG A 480 8.19 11.38 16.33
CA ARG A 480 7.85 10.66 15.10
C ARG A 480 6.42 10.15 15.15
N ASN A 481 6.03 9.46 16.22
CA ASN A 481 4.69 8.90 16.35
C ASN A 481 3.60 9.97 16.39
N LEU A 482 3.84 11.08 17.08
CA LEU A 482 2.92 12.23 17.13
C LEU A 482 2.73 12.86 15.74
N VAL A 483 3.82 13.05 15.00
CA VAL A 483 3.78 13.58 13.62
C VAL A 483 3.02 12.63 12.70
N THR A 484 3.26 11.32 12.78
CA THR A 484 2.55 10.32 11.97
C THR A 484 1.04 10.37 12.20
N VAL A 485 0.61 10.41 13.47
CA VAL A 485 -0.82 10.47 13.83
C VAL A 485 -1.45 11.78 13.36
N ASP A 486 -0.78 12.92 13.55
CA ASP A 486 -1.29 14.22 13.11
C ASP A 486 -1.47 14.24 11.58
N LEU A 487 -0.47 13.78 10.83
CA LEU A 487 -0.54 13.68 9.37
C LEU A 487 -1.69 12.78 8.90
N LEU A 488 -1.80 11.57 9.46
CA LEU A 488 -2.86 10.63 9.12
C LEU A 488 -4.25 11.25 9.33
N ARG A 489 -4.48 11.85 10.50
CA ARG A 489 -5.75 12.47 10.85
C ARG A 489 -6.04 13.68 9.95
N LYS A 490 -5.10 14.62 9.84
CA LYS A 490 -5.27 15.85 9.07
C LYS A 490 -5.49 15.61 7.58
N LEU A 491 -4.69 14.75 6.96
CA LEU A 491 -4.87 14.38 5.55
C LEU A 491 -6.22 13.69 5.34
N PHE A 492 -6.58 12.75 6.22
CA PHE A 492 -7.86 12.06 6.09
C PHE A 492 -9.05 13.00 6.25
N MET A 493 -9.06 13.86 7.28
CA MET A 493 -10.10 14.85 7.48
C MET A 493 -10.19 15.81 6.30
N TYR A 494 -9.06 16.36 5.84
CA TYR A 494 -9.03 17.25 4.68
C TYR A 494 -9.64 16.60 3.43
N LYS A 495 -9.35 15.31 3.18
CA LYS A 495 -9.88 14.54 2.04
C LYS A 495 -11.35 14.12 2.21
N VAL A 496 -11.82 13.98 3.45
CA VAL A 496 -13.25 13.77 3.73
C VAL A 496 -14.04 15.04 3.42
N VAL A 497 -13.49 16.20 3.77
CA VAL A 497 -14.11 17.50 3.53
C VAL A 497 -14.05 17.90 2.05
N HIS A 498 -12.86 17.87 1.47
CA HIS A 498 -12.60 18.36 0.12
C HIS A 498 -12.61 17.17 -0.84
N GLU A 499 -13.80 16.80 -1.31
CA GLU A 499 -13.97 15.71 -2.28
C GLU A 499 -13.21 15.94 -3.57
N ASP A 500 -13.06 17.20 -3.97
CA ASP A 500 -12.36 17.63 -5.19
C ASP A 500 -10.84 17.74 -5.03
N ALA A 501 -10.30 17.53 -3.82
CA ALA A 501 -8.86 17.62 -3.59
C ALA A 501 -8.08 16.59 -4.43
N PRO A 502 -6.90 16.93 -4.97
CA PRO A 502 -6.05 16.03 -5.74
C PRO A 502 -5.81 14.69 -5.06
N PRO A 503 -5.75 13.57 -5.79
CA PRO A 503 -5.48 12.26 -5.19
C PRO A 503 -4.16 12.29 -4.41
N THR A 504 -4.13 11.69 -3.23
CA THR A 504 -3.05 11.87 -2.26
C THR A 504 -2.46 10.53 -1.85
N LEU A 505 -1.14 10.40 -1.89
CA LEU A 505 -0.41 9.23 -1.40
C LEU A 505 0.40 9.65 -0.17
N LEU A 506 0.16 9.03 0.98
CA LEU A 506 0.98 9.19 2.18
C LEU A 506 1.91 7.99 2.32
N ILE A 507 3.22 8.21 2.23
CA ILE A 507 4.24 7.18 2.43
C ILE A 507 4.73 7.24 3.88
N LEU A 508 4.65 6.10 4.56
CA LEU A 508 5.11 5.87 5.91
C LEU A 508 6.35 4.98 5.84
N GLU A 509 7.52 5.61 5.94
CA GLU A 509 8.78 4.88 6.02
C GLU A 509 8.96 4.22 7.40
N GLU A 510 9.69 3.09 7.42
CA GLU A 510 9.94 2.27 8.59
C GLU A 510 8.68 2.05 9.43
N ALA A 511 7.57 1.67 8.77
CA ALA A 511 6.24 1.62 9.40
C ALA A 511 6.16 0.74 10.66
N HIS A 512 7.04 -0.27 10.80
CA HIS A 512 7.14 -1.12 11.99
C HIS A 512 7.66 -0.35 13.23
N SER A 513 8.38 0.75 13.02
CA SER A 513 8.88 1.62 14.09
C SER A 513 7.74 2.47 14.70
N PHE A 514 6.71 2.78 13.90
CA PHE A 514 5.51 3.48 14.32
C PHE A 514 4.53 2.52 15.02
N ILE A 515 4.20 1.39 14.38
CA ILE A 515 3.30 0.39 14.94
C ILE A 515 3.96 -0.99 14.79
N SER A 516 4.27 -1.62 15.94
CA SER A 516 4.71 -3.02 16.00
C SER A 516 3.58 -3.94 16.48
N ARG A 517 3.68 -5.25 16.25
CA ARG A 517 2.73 -6.25 16.76
C ARG A 517 2.58 -6.20 18.28
N GLU A 518 3.66 -5.94 19.00
CA GLU A 518 3.65 -5.84 20.46
C GLU A 518 2.92 -4.58 20.90
N ARG A 519 3.24 -3.42 20.29
CA ARG A 519 2.65 -2.12 20.62
C ARG A 519 1.19 -2.01 20.16
N ALA A 520 0.81 -2.71 19.10
CA ALA A 520 -0.57 -2.72 18.61
C ALA A 520 -1.58 -3.17 19.67
N LYS A 521 -1.15 -3.98 20.65
CA LYS A 521 -2.02 -4.40 21.77
C LYS A 521 -2.42 -3.24 22.67
N THR A 522 -1.52 -2.30 22.93
CA THR A 522 -1.75 -1.12 23.77
C THR A 522 -2.24 0.09 22.96
N MET A 523 -1.97 0.14 21.66
CA MET A 523 -2.31 1.24 20.75
C MET A 523 -3.59 0.99 19.94
N GLN A 524 -4.66 0.52 20.58
CA GLN A 524 -5.89 0.11 19.89
C GLN A 524 -6.55 1.25 19.11
N ALA A 525 -6.65 2.45 19.68
CA ALA A 525 -7.24 3.60 19.01
C ALA A 525 -6.38 4.08 17.84
N THR A 526 -5.06 4.06 17.99
CA THR A 526 -4.13 4.41 16.91
C THR A 526 -4.23 3.42 15.74
N VAL A 527 -4.26 2.12 16.03
CA VAL A 527 -4.45 1.07 15.01
C VAL A 527 -5.83 1.20 14.35
N GLN A 528 -6.88 1.46 15.14
CA GLN A 528 -8.23 1.66 14.60
C GLN A 528 -8.29 2.89 13.68
N MET A 529 -7.65 4.00 14.06
CA MET A 529 -7.53 5.19 13.20
C MET A 529 -6.85 4.84 11.88
N LEU A 530 -5.69 4.16 11.92
CA LEU A 530 -4.99 3.75 10.71
C LEU A 530 -5.87 2.87 9.82
N ARG A 531 -6.60 1.91 10.39
CA ARG A 531 -7.54 1.05 9.65
C ARG A 531 -8.66 1.86 9.02
N ASP A 532 -9.20 2.84 9.73
CA ASP A 532 -10.26 3.70 9.22
C ASP A 532 -9.76 4.58 8.08
N VAL A 533 -8.56 5.17 8.20
CA VAL A 533 -7.90 5.92 7.13
C VAL A 533 -7.65 5.02 5.92
N ALA A 534 -7.08 3.84 6.11
CA ALA A 534 -6.78 2.90 5.02
C ALA A 534 -8.04 2.41 4.29
N ARG A 535 -9.14 2.13 5.01
CA ARG A 535 -10.39 1.61 4.44
C ARG A 535 -11.25 2.70 3.82
N ARG A 536 -11.41 3.82 4.51
CA ARG A 536 -12.27 4.94 4.07
C ARG A 536 -11.54 5.86 3.09
N GLY A 537 -10.23 6.04 3.27
CA GLY A 537 -9.37 6.86 2.41
C GLY A 537 -9.44 6.44 0.94
N ARG A 538 -9.56 5.14 0.67
CA ARG A 538 -9.80 4.61 -0.69
C ARG A 538 -10.95 5.30 -1.43
N LYS A 539 -12.07 5.56 -0.75
CA LYS A 539 -13.23 6.23 -1.37
C LYS A 539 -12.93 7.69 -1.74
N ARG A 540 -11.98 8.31 -1.04
CA ARG A 540 -11.56 9.71 -1.14
C ARG A 540 -10.25 9.90 -1.89
N TRP A 541 -9.76 8.87 -2.59
CA TRP A 541 -8.46 8.90 -3.29
C TRP A 541 -7.29 9.28 -2.37
N LEU A 542 -7.33 8.80 -1.12
CA LEU A 542 -6.21 8.82 -0.20
C LEU A 542 -5.66 7.39 -0.10
N GLY A 543 -4.43 7.19 -0.54
CA GLY A 543 -3.71 5.92 -0.43
C GLY A 543 -2.60 6.00 0.62
N LEU A 544 -2.32 4.89 1.30
CA LEU A 544 -1.18 4.74 2.19
C LEU A 544 -0.10 3.87 1.54
N GLY A 545 1.16 4.30 1.61
CA GLY A 545 2.33 3.53 1.20
C GLY A 545 3.13 3.11 2.43
N PHE A 546 3.19 1.82 2.75
CA PHE A 546 3.96 1.31 3.86
C PHE A 546 5.31 0.81 3.37
N VAL A 547 6.41 1.36 3.88
CA VAL A 547 7.76 0.87 3.59
C VAL A 547 8.31 0.25 4.86
N SER A 548 8.78 -1.00 4.79
CA SER A 548 9.33 -1.67 5.98
C SER A 548 10.34 -2.75 5.64
N GLN A 549 11.43 -2.76 6.41
CA GLN A 549 12.43 -3.83 6.34
C GLN A 549 12.13 -5.07 7.18
N GLN A 550 11.24 -4.95 8.17
CA GLN A 550 10.87 -6.01 9.10
C GLN A 550 9.36 -6.27 9.01
N PRO A 551 8.89 -6.94 7.95
CA PRO A 551 7.46 -7.21 7.82
C PRO A 551 6.92 -8.10 8.96
N GLY A 552 7.72 -9.00 9.54
CA GLY A 552 7.30 -9.81 10.68
C GLY A 552 6.84 -9.02 11.90
N HIS A 553 7.35 -7.79 12.08
CA HIS A 553 7.02 -6.93 13.23
C HIS A 553 5.80 -6.05 12.99
N LEU A 554 5.33 -5.92 11.75
CA LEU A 554 4.10 -5.18 11.44
C LEU A 554 2.87 -6.03 11.81
N PRO A 555 1.79 -5.41 12.33
CA PRO A 555 0.52 -6.10 12.54
C PRO A 555 -0.07 -6.67 11.24
N THR A 556 -0.64 -7.86 11.33
CA THR A 556 -1.28 -8.56 10.21
C THR A 556 -2.35 -7.69 9.54
N GLU A 557 -3.07 -6.91 10.34
CA GLU A 557 -4.12 -6.00 9.89
C GLU A 557 -3.60 -4.92 8.93
N ILE A 558 -2.32 -4.52 9.03
CA ILE A 558 -1.72 -3.55 8.11
C ILE A 558 -1.39 -4.22 6.75
N PHE A 559 -0.95 -5.47 6.78
CA PHE A 559 -0.66 -6.23 5.56
C PHE A 559 -1.91 -6.56 4.73
N GLU A 560 -3.01 -6.86 5.40
CA GLU A 560 -4.31 -7.10 4.74
C GLU A 560 -4.84 -5.85 4.04
N LEU A 561 -4.43 -4.66 4.50
CA LEU A 561 -4.81 -3.39 3.90
C LEU A 561 -4.01 -3.05 2.66
N CYS A 562 -2.85 -3.69 2.44
CA CYS A 562 -1.97 -3.46 1.30
C CYS A 562 -2.34 -4.39 0.14
N ASN A 563 -3.19 -3.91 -0.78
CA ASN A 563 -3.57 -4.72 -1.94
C ASN A 563 -2.46 -4.77 -3.00
N THR A 564 -1.69 -3.69 -3.16
CA THR A 564 -0.50 -3.73 -4.00
C THR A 564 0.70 -4.02 -3.11
N ARG A 565 1.44 -5.08 -3.41
CA ARG A 565 2.61 -5.53 -2.65
C ARG A 565 3.80 -5.59 -3.59
N ILE A 566 4.88 -4.92 -3.20
CA ILE A 566 6.17 -4.95 -3.89
C ILE A 566 7.17 -5.53 -2.90
N VAL A 567 7.54 -6.79 -3.13
CA VAL A 567 8.40 -7.56 -2.23
C VAL A 567 9.76 -7.73 -2.88
N HIS A 568 10.76 -7.05 -2.33
CA HIS A 568 12.17 -7.25 -2.63
C HIS A 568 12.69 -8.52 -1.96
N THR A 569 14.00 -8.77 -2.05
CA THR A 569 14.66 -9.88 -1.38
C THR A 569 14.32 -9.94 0.12
N VAL A 570 13.78 -11.08 0.55
CA VAL A 570 13.52 -11.40 1.97
C VAL A 570 14.16 -12.75 2.27
N ARG A 571 15.19 -12.75 3.12
CA ARG A 571 15.93 -13.98 3.50
C ARG A 571 15.45 -14.62 4.80
N SER A 572 14.82 -13.83 5.67
CA SER A 572 14.30 -14.32 6.95
C SER A 572 12.99 -15.08 6.71
N LEU A 573 12.94 -16.35 7.14
CA LEU A 573 11.74 -17.17 7.04
C LEU A 573 10.57 -16.55 7.80
N HIS A 574 10.80 -16.02 9.00
CA HIS A 574 9.77 -15.33 9.79
C HIS A 574 9.13 -14.15 9.04
N ASN A 575 9.96 -13.34 8.38
CA ASN A 575 9.47 -12.22 7.57
C ASN A 575 8.72 -12.69 6.32
N LEU A 576 9.17 -13.78 5.70
CA LEU A 576 8.52 -14.37 4.54
C LEU A 576 7.15 -14.95 4.91
N GLU A 577 7.07 -15.72 5.99
CA GLU A 577 5.83 -16.29 6.52
C GLU A 577 4.79 -15.21 6.84
N ALA A 578 5.22 -14.08 7.42
CA ALA A 578 4.33 -12.96 7.69
C ALA A 578 3.70 -12.36 6.41
N LEU A 579 4.48 -12.28 5.32
CA LEU A 579 3.98 -11.84 4.02
C LEU A 579 3.07 -12.89 3.37
N MET A 580 3.46 -14.16 3.43
CA MET A 580 2.69 -15.30 2.89
C MET A 580 1.32 -15.42 3.55
N ALA A 581 1.22 -15.18 4.86
CA ALA A 581 -0.01 -15.32 5.63
C ALA A 581 -1.17 -14.41 5.16
N THR A 582 -0.87 -13.33 4.42
CA THR A 582 -1.86 -12.31 4.01
C THR A 582 -2.00 -12.16 2.49
N ALA A 583 -1.24 -12.94 1.73
CA ALA A 583 -1.14 -12.85 0.27
C ALA A 583 -1.66 -14.13 -0.39
N GLY A 584 -2.98 -14.35 -0.32
CA GLY A 584 -3.64 -15.50 -0.96
C GLY A 584 -3.65 -15.47 -2.49
N ASP A 585 -3.23 -14.35 -3.09
CA ASP A 585 -3.07 -14.13 -4.52
C ASP A 585 -1.69 -14.56 -5.06
N VAL A 586 -0.79 -15.00 -4.17
CA VAL A 586 0.58 -15.40 -4.53
C VAL A 586 0.83 -16.87 -4.16
N ASP A 587 1.20 -17.69 -5.14
CA ASP A 587 1.50 -19.10 -4.91
C ASP A 587 2.85 -19.32 -4.19
N GLN A 588 3.03 -20.54 -3.67
CA GLN A 588 4.24 -20.92 -2.93
C GLN A 588 5.51 -20.90 -3.82
N ALA A 589 5.38 -21.13 -5.12
CA ALA A 589 6.51 -21.14 -6.05
C ALA A 589 7.07 -19.72 -6.27
N HIS A 590 6.22 -18.69 -6.29
CA HIS A 590 6.65 -17.30 -6.31
C HIS A 590 7.34 -16.94 -4.99
N TRP A 591 6.78 -17.31 -3.84
CA TRP A 591 7.38 -17.05 -2.53
C TRP A 591 8.74 -17.71 -2.35
N ALA A 592 8.92 -18.94 -2.86
CA ALA A 592 10.19 -19.67 -2.80
C ALA A 592 11.34 -18.97 -3.55
N ARG A 593 11.03 -18.05 -4.48
CA ARG A 593 12.02 -17.26 -5.23
C ARG A 593 12.39 -15.94 -4.56
N CYS A 594 11.57 -15.42 -3.64
CA CYS A 594 11.86 -14.15 -2.96
C CYS A 594 13.25 -14.10 -2.28
N PRO A 595 13.77 -15.18 -1.67
CA PRO A 595 15.11 -15.16 -1.08
C PRO A 595 16.27 -15.03 -2.09
N SER A 596 16.06 -15.40 -3.36
CA SER A 596 17.09 -15.39 -4.41
C SER A 596 17.07 -14.16 -5.31
N LEU A 597 16.14 -13.23 -5.09
CA LEU A 597 16.08 -11.97 -5.83
C LEU A 597 17.34 -11.14 -5.62
N GLY A 598 17.86 -10.56 -6.71
CA GLY A 598 18.93 -9.58 -6.68
C GLY A 598 18.46 -8.18 -6.22
N PRO A 599 19.39 -7.26 -5.94
CA PRO A 599 19.04 -5.88 -5.60
C PRO A 599 18.21 -5.22 -6.72
N GLY A 600 17.08 -4.62 -6.36
CA GLY A 600 16.15 -3.99 -7.29
C GLY A 600 15.19 -4.96 -8.00
N GLU A 601 15.39 -6.28 -7.85
CA GLU A 601 14.44 -7.28 -8.30
C GLU A 601 13.34 -7.50 -7.27
N VAL A 602 12.11 -7.64 -7.74
CA VAL A 602 10.91 -7.68 -6.91
C VAL A 602 9.92 -8.71 -7.41
N LEU A 603 9.17 -9.28 -6.47
CA LEU A 603 7.87 -9.88 -6.70
C LEU A 603 6.80 -8.80 -6.50
N ILE A 604 5.94 -8.59 -7.49
CA ILE A 604 4.84 -7.64 -7.42
C ILE A 604 3.52 -8.39 -7.51
N SER A 605 2.64 -8.12 -6.55
CA SER A 605 1.22 -8.42 -6.68
C SER A 605 0.41 -7.13 -6.61
N SER A 606 -0.62 -7.01 -7.45
CA SER A 606 -1.52 -5.86 -7.45
C SER A 606 -2.85 -6.28 -8.06
N PRO A 607 -4.00 -5.71 -7.64
CA PRO A 607 -5.30 -5.98 -8.26
C PRO A 607 -5.37 -5.61 -9.75
N GLN A 608 -4.43 -4.82 -10.24
CA GLN A 608 -4.29 -4.52 -11.67
C GLN A 608 -3.68 -5.70 -12.45
N LEU A 609 -2.81 -6.48 -11.81
CA LEU A 609 -2.14 -7.60 -12.44
C LEU A 609 -2.99 -8.86 -12.26
N PRO A 610 -3.30 -9.62 -13.32
CA PRO A 610 -4.06 -10.85 -13.21
C PRO A 610 -3.36 -11.91 -12.34
N ARG A 611 -2.03 -11.86 -12.29
CA ARG A 611 -1.18 -12.75 -11.49
C ARG A 611 0.05 -11.97 -10.99
N PRO A 612 0.70 -12.44 -9.91
CA PRO A 612 1.97 -11.86 -9.46
C PRO A 612 3.06 -12.00 -10.53
N VAL A 613 3.95 -11.01 -10.59
CA VAL A 613 5.03 -10.97 -11.59
C VAL A 613 6.36 -10.65 -10.93
N PHE A 614 7.45 -11.16 -11.52
CA PHE A 614 8.80 -10.72 -11.18
C PHE A 614 9.21 -9.57 -12.08
N ALA A 615 9.83 -8.55 -11.51
CA ALA A 615 10.28 -7.36 -12.23
C ALA A 615 11.58 -6.82 -11.63
N ALA A 616 12.30 -6.04 -12.44
CA ALA A 616 13.38 -5.18 -11.99
C ALA A 616 12.88 -3.73 -11.96
N ILE A 617 12.94 -3.11 -10.79
CA ILE A 617 12.57 -1.71 -10.59
C ILE A 617 13.64 -0.81 -11.21
N ARG A 618 13.22 0.22 -11.94
CA ARG A 618 14.16 1.17 -12.53
C ARG A 618 14.90 1.95 -11.43
N PRO A 619 16.11 2.46 -11.69
CA PRO A 619 16.70 3.46 -10.81
C PRO A 619 15.82 4.71 -10.71
N ALA A 620 15.86 5.40 -9.58
CA ALA A 620 15.20 6.71 -9.43
C ALA A 620 15.87 7.77 -10.31
N SER A 621 15.06 8.66 -10.89
CA SER A 621 15.55 9.80 -11.69
C SER A 621 16.10 10.92 -10.80
N SER A 622 15.55 11.04 -9.59
CA SER A 622 15.88 12.07 -8.62
C SER A 622 17.03 11.66 -7.70
N LYS A 623 17.69 12.65 -7.10
CA LYS A 623 18.81 12.45 -6.20
C LYS A 623 18.34 11.87 -4.88
N ARG A 624 19.09 10.87 -4.41
CA ARG A 624 19.03 10.37 -3.04
C ARG A 624 20.27 10.86 -2.30
N ARG A 625 20.10 11.37 -1.08
CA ARG A 625 21.22 11.95 -0.31
C ARG A 625 22.22 10.89 0.13
N PHE A 626 21.73 9.74 0.59
CA PHE A 626 22.55 8.60 1.00
C PHE A 626 22.57 7.54 -0.11
N THR A 627 23.49 7.69 -1.06
CA THR A 627 23.91 6.57 -1.92
C THR A 627 25.16 5.97 -1.32
N ARG A 628 25.04 4.80 -0.69
CA ARG A 628 26.18 3.90 -0.54
C ARG A 628 26.41 3.16 -1.84
#